data_AF-A0A496DWB7-F1
#
_entry.id   AF-A0A496DWB7-F1
#
_cell.length_a   1.000
_cell.length_b   1.000
_cell.length_c   1.000
_cell.angle_alpha   90.00
_cell.angle_beta   90.00
_cell.angle_gamma   90.00
#
_symmetry.space_group_name_H-M   'P 1'
#
loop_
_entity.id
_entity.type
_entity.pdbx_description
1 polymer ?
#
loop_
_entity_poly.entity_id
_entity_poly.type
_entity_poly.pdbx_seq_one_letter_code
_entity_poly.pdbx_strand_id
1 'polypeptide(L)'
;MAEYRFSLQKYKRGSKLSCPKCGKKQCFVKYIDSQGEITFPDYVGRCDHEQSCQYHYTPSDYFHDNPMVMDYKKDDFVEVDKPKSHLPSPTSFVDNELMERTLTNYGMNPLYIYLSGVLGKDETSRIFQLYHVGTSKKWGGSTVYWQIDWQGNVRTGKIMLYDSKTGHRIKEPRSYISWVHTELNFQNYHLKQCLFGEHLLSDNPIKPVAIVESEKSALVATHYMPEFIWLATGGMHGCFKPDVISILKGRPVMLCPDLGAKEVWQTKMPLLTSVCSKVVLSDSLEQCATDEQRKKGLDIADFLLMKDTPQIILSKMIQRNPALQMLIDELKLELVDVEQM
;
A
#
# COMPACT_ATOMS: atom_id res chain seq x y z
N MET A 1 18.60 11.40 16.51
CA MET A 1 17.50 11.86 15.63
C MET A 1 17.98 13.09 14.91
N ALA A 2 17.99 13.10 13.58
CA ALA A 2 18.09 14.37 12.87
C ALA A 2 16.71 15.04 13.02
N GLU A 3 16.59 15.99 13.94
CA GLU A 3 15.41 16.83 14.01
C GLU A 3 15.38 17.68 12.73
N TYR A 4 14.49 17.31 11.81
CA TYR A 4 14.23 18.15 10.65
C TYR A 4 13.66 19.46 11.16
N ARG A 5 14.37 20.57 10.86
CA ARG A 5 14.00 21.92 11.30
C ARG A 5 12.52 22.21 11.06
N PHE A 6 12.02 21.87 9.87
CA PHE A 6 10.61 22.04 9.50
C PHE A 6 9.88 20.69 9.45
N SER A 7 8.82 20.54 10.24
CA SER A 7 8.04 19.29 10.33
C SER A 7 6.55 19.56 10.38
N LEU A 8 5.71 18.57 10.02
CA LEU A 8 4.26 18.71 10.17
C LEU A 8 3.89 18.71 11.67
N GLN A 9 2.98 19.59 12.04
CA GLN A 9 2.49 19.71 13.40
C GLN A 9 1.98 18.36 13.91
N LYS A 10 2.52 17.91 15.06
CA LYS A 10 2.07 16.68 15.71
C LYS A 10 0.58 16.79 16.04
N TYR A 11 -0.16 15.74 15.73
CA TYR A 11 -1.61 15.71 15.93
C TYR A 11 -1.98 15.90 17.41
N LYS A 12 -2.81 16.91 17.69
CA LYS A 12 -3.54 17.08 18.94
C LYS A 12 -5.02 17.23 18.61
N ARG A 13 -5.92 16.83 19.51
CA ARG A 13 -7.36 16.93 19.28
C ARG A 13 -7.73 18.39 19.02
N GLY A 14 -8.29 18.70 17.85
CA GLY A 14 -8.62 20.06 17.41
C GLY A 14 -7.49 20.82 16.71
N SER A 15 -6.30 20.22 16.50
CA SER A 15 -5.18 20.89 15.83
C SER A 15 -5.30 20.94 14.30
N LYS A 16 -6.25 20.21 13.71
CA LYS A 16 -6.46 20.21 12.27
C LYS A 16 -7.34 21.37 11.85
N LEU A 17 -7.00 21.98 10.72
CA LEU A 17 -7.67 23.18 10.23
C LEU A 17 -8.45 22.88 8.96
N SER A 18 -9.12 23.92 8.44
CA SER A 18 -9.77 23.85 7.15
C SER A 18 -8.73 23.91 6.04
N CYS A 19 -8.82 23.02 5.06
CA CYS A 19 -7.91 23.04 3.92
C CYS A 19 -8.19 24.28 3.04
N PRO A 20 -7.17 25.08 2.67
CA PRO A 20 -7.36 26.28 1.86
C PRO A 20 -7.82 25.95 0.42
N LYS A 21 -7.54 24.74 -0.09
CA LYS A 21 -7.98 24.33 -1.43
C LYS A 21 -9.39 23.75 -1.48
N CYS A 22 -9.76 22.83 -0.58
CA CYS A 22 -11.08 22.18 -0.62
C CYS A 22 -12.10 22.71 0.41
N GLY A 23 -11.72 23.61 1.30
CA GLY A 23 -12.60 24.21 2.31
C GLY A 23 -13.11 23.26 3.41
N LYS A 24 -12.83 21.95 3.30
CA LYS A 24 -13.25 20.95 4.29
C LYS A 24 -12.56 21.20 5.63
N LYS A 25 -13.34 21.20 6.71
CA LYS A 25 -12.85 21.40 8.09
C LYS A 25 -12.05 20.17 8.57
N GLN A 26 -11.13 20.39 9.50
CA GLN A 26 -10.39 19.33 10.23
C GLN A 26 -9.62 18.34 9.34
N CYS A 27 -9.12 18.79 8.19
CA CYS A 27 -8.38 17.93 7.24
C CYS A 27 -7.03 18.49 6.80
N PHE A 28 -6.56 19.56 7.44
CA PHE A 28 -5.32 20.25 7.10
C PHE A 28 -4.35 20.30 8.28
N VAL A 29 -3.09 19.94 8.03
CA VAL A 29 -1.99 19.92 9.00
C VAL A 29 -0.90 20.87 8.54
N LYS A 30 -0.49 21.80 9.41
CA LYS A 30 0.53 22.83 9.11
C LYS A 30 1.95 22.32 9.27
N TYR A 31 2.88 22.98 8.60
CA TYR A 31 4.30 22.90 8.96
C TYR A 31 4.63 23.80 10.16
N ILE A 32 5.55 23.35 11.00
CA ILE A 32 6.10 24.07 12.14
C ILE A 32 7.63 24.05 12.06
N ASP A 33 8.24 25.17 12.47
CA ASP A 33 9.68 25.24 12.72
C ASP A 33 9.98 24.80 14.16
N SER A 34 10.77 23.75 14.30
CA SER A 34 11.22 23.24 15.60
C SER A 34 12.15 24.20 16.34
N GLN A 35 12.82 25.11 15.62
CA GLN A 35 13.66 26.17 16.21
C GLN A 35 12.85 27.42 16.58
N GLY A 36 11.59 27.51 16.16
CA GLY A 36 10.70 28.64 16.46
C GLY A 36 11.08 29.95 15.78
N GLU A 37 12.07 29.95 14.87
CA GLU A 37 12.54 31.15 14.17
C GLU A 37 11.55 31.62 13.10
N ILE A 38 10.79 30.69 12.51
CA ILE A 38 9.85 30.98 11.43
C ILE A 38 8.45 30.49 11.80
N THR A 39 7.49 31.42 11.83
CA THR A 39 6.07 31.10 11.98
C THR A 39 5.45 31.01 10.59
N PHE A 40 5.20 29.80 10.11
CA PHE A 40 4.57 29.62 8.81
C PHE A 40 3.11 30.10 8.80
N PRO A 41 2.67 30.77 7.72
CA PRO A 41 1.27 31.12 7.53
C PRO A 41 0.33 29.92 7.46
N ASP A 42 -0.96 30.22 7.61
CA ASP A 42 -1.98 29.20 7.83
C ASP A 42 -2.27 28.28 6.63
N TYR A 43 -1.69 28.58 5.47
CA TYR A 43 -1.81 27.82 4.23
C TYR A 43 -0.58 26.94 3.94
N VAL A 44 0.50 27.01 4.72
CA VAL A 44 1.68 26.15 4.53
C VAL A 44 1.49 24.83 5.27
N GLY A 45 1.22 23.76 4.53
CA GLY A 45 0.83 22.48 5.11
C GLY A 45 0.31 21.47 4.10
N ARG A 46 -0.29 20.40 4.60
CA ARG A 46 -0.78 19.27 3.81
C ARG A 46 -2.23 18.93 4.17
N CYS A 47 -3.02 18.63 3.15
CA CYS A 47 -4.38 18.10 3.32
C CYS A 47 -4.37 16.57 3.40
N ASP A 48 -5.17 16.01 4.31
CA ASP A 48 -5.34 14.56 4.49
C ASP A 48 -6.06 13.89 3.31
N HIS A 49 -6.83 14.67 2.53
CA HIS A 49 -7.52 14.18 1.34
C HIS A 49 -6.56 14.13 0.14
N GLU A 50 -5.56 13.26 0.25
CA GLU A 50 -4.48 13.15 -0.73
C GLU A 50 -4.97 12.79 -2.13
N GLN A 51 -6.05 12.02 -2.26
CA GLN A 51 -6.55 11.62 -3.58
C GLN A 51 -7.48 12.66 -4.23
N SER A 52 -8.36 13.30 -3.44
CA SER A 52 -9.36 14.23 -3.98
C SER A 52 -8.92 15.70 -3.96
N CYS A 53 -8.17 16.12 -2.95
CA CYS A 53 -7.74 17.52 -2.80
C CYS A 53 -6.30 17.72 -3.26
N GLN A 54 -5.39 16.79 -2.95
CA GLN A 54 -3.97 16.85 -3.33
C GLN A 54 -3.25 18.14 -2.89
N TYR A 55 -3.79 18.87 -1.90
CA TYR A 55 -3.15 20.12 -1.45
C TYR A 55 -1.96 19.81 -0.55
N HIS A 56 -0.77 20.19 -1.01
CA HIS A 56 0.47 20.14 -0.25
C HIS A 56 1.34 21.33 -0.65
N TYR A 57 1.54 22.25 0.29
CA TYR A 57 2.40 23.41 0.11
C TYR A 57 3.50 23.34 1.16
N THR A 58 4.73 23.07 0.72
CA THR A 58 5.86 22.74 1.59
C THR A 58 6.58 24.01 2.07
N PRO A 59 7.42 23.92 3.12
CA PRO A 59 8.33 25.00 3.49
C PRO A 59 9.25 25.41 2.32
N SER A 60 9.67 24.46 1.48
CA SER A 60 10.50 24.75 0.30
C SER A 60 9.76 25.63 -0.70
N ASP A 61 8.48 25.32 -0.97
CA ASP A 61 7.64 26.13 -1.87
C ASP A 61 7.42 27.53 -1.27
N TYR A 62 7.18 27.60 0.04
CA TYR A 62 7.02 28.87 0.75
C TYR A 62 8.26 29.77 0.64
N PHE A 63 9.47 29.23 0.82
CA PHE A 63 10.71 30.02 0.69
C PHE A 63 11.03 30.39 -0.76
N HIS A 64 10.64 29.55 -1.71
CA HIS A 64 10.75 29.87 -3.13
C HIS A 64 9.86 31.07 -3.51
N ASP A 65 8.62 31.06 -3.02
CA ASP A 65 7.62 32.10 -3.32
C ASP A 65 7.80 33.37 -2.46
N ASN A 66 8.56 33.29 -1.36
CA ASN A 66 8.81 34.39 -0.43
C ASN A 66 10.33 34.59 -0.17
N PRO A 67 11.11 34.97 -1.20
CA PRO A 67 12.57 35.07 -1.11
C PRO A 67 13.07 36.15 -0.12
N MET A 68 12.21 37.11 0.28
CA MET A 68 12.56 38.11 1.30
C MET A 68 12.53 37.59 2.75
N VAL A 69 12.01 36.39 2.99
CA VAL A 69 11.99 35.77 4.34
C VAL A 69 13.36 35.16 4.69
N MET A 70 14.28 35.04 3.72
CA MET A 70 15.63 34.51 3.88
C MET A 70 16.71 35.55 4.29
N ASP A 71 16.38 36.85 4.39
CA ASP A 71 17.40 37.91 4.45
C ASP A 71 17.70 38.46 5.88
N TYR A 72 17.47 37.66 6.92
CA TYR A 72 18.00 37.97 8.25
C TYR A 72 19.08 36.94 8.64
N LYS A 73 20.33 37.43 8.58
CA LYS A 73 21.61 36.82 8.96
C LYS A 73 22.45 36.20 7.83
N LYS A 74 22.80 37.03 6.84
CA LYS A 74 24.16 37.04 6.28
C LYS A 74 25.05 37.86 7.23
N ASP A 75 25.62 37.23 8.25
CA ASP A 75 26.82 37.68 8.98
C ASP A 75 27.03 36.71 10.16
N ASP A 76 27.59 35.55 9.82
CA ASP A 76 28.43 34.69 10.67
C ASP A 76 28.77 33.45 9.84
N PHE A 77 29.62 33.63 8.82
CA PHE A 77 30.35 32.52 8.22
C PHE A 77 31.47 32.15 9.19
N VAL A 78 31.13 31.44 10.26
CA VAL A 78 32.06 30.43 10.78
C VAL A 78 32.13 29.38 9.67
N GLU A 79 33.34 29.05 9.21
CA GLU A 79 33.57 27.82 8.45
C GLU A 79 33.06 26.65 9.32
N VAL A 80 31.78 26.31 9.16
CA VAL A 80 31.26 25.06 9.67
C VAL A 80 31.90 24.02 8.77
N ASP A 81 32.91 23.35 9.32
CA ASP A 81 33.49 22.11 8.81
C ASP A 81 32.44 21.40 7.96
N LYS A 82 32.74 21.23 6.66
CA LYS A 82 31.94 20.42 5.75
C LYS A 82 31.43 19.23 6.56
N PRO A 83 30.10 19.02 6.70
CA PRO A 83 29.62 17.91 7.50
C PRO A 83 30.30 16.67 6.94
N LYS A 84 31.22 16.10 7.73
CA LYS A 84 31.90 14.85 7.41
C LYS A 84 30.78 13.95 6.94
N SER A 85 30.90 13.44 5.72
CA SER A 85 29.91 12.54 5.11
C SER A 85 29.51 11.51 6.15
N HIS A 86 28.41 11.74 6.87
CA HIS A 86 27.93 10.80 7.85
C HIS A 86 27.48 9.64 7.01
N LEU A 87 28.25 8.54 7.06
CA LEU A 87 27.81 7.26 6.51
C LEU A 87 26.35 7.08 6.93
N PRO A 88 25.45 6.73 6.00
CA PRO A 88 24.05 6.55 6.35
C PRO A 88 23.99 5.58 7.54
N SER A 89 23.31 5.99 8.60
CA SER A 89 23.23 5.20 9.83
C SER A 89 22.80 3.77 9.51
N PRO A 90 23.36 2.76 10.20
CA PRO A 90 23.06 1.37 9.91
C PRO A 90 21.55 1.13 10.03
N THR A 91 21.01 0.39 9.06
CA THR A 91 19.59 0.07 9.04
C THR A 91 19.23 -0.80 10.23
N SER A 92 18.11 -0.49 10.88
CA SER A 92 17.61 -1.27 12.01
C SER A 92 16.77 -2.45 11.53
N PHE A 93 16.71 -3.48 12.37
CA PHE A 93 15.96 -4.71 12.13
C PHE A 93 15.12 -5.07 13.34
N VAL A 94 14.02 -5.75 13.09
CA VAL A 94 13.24 -6.44 14.11
C VAL A 94 13.84 -7.84 14.28
N ASP A 95 13.85 -8.35 15.51
CA ASP A 95 14.27 -9.73 15.78
C ASP A 95 13.34 -10.72 15.07
N ASN A 96 13.92 -11.73 14.42
CA ASN A 96 13.17 -12.82 13.78
C ASN A 96 12.31 -13.57 14.81
N GLU A 97 12.81 -13.79 16.03
CA GLU A 97 12.04 -14.52 17.05
C GLU A 97 10.73 -13.78 17.39
N LEU A 98 10.77 -12.44 17.40
CA LEU A 98 9.56 -11.65 17.62
C LEU A 98 8.54 -11.85 16.49
N MET A 99 9.00 -11.88 15.24
CA MET A 99 8.14 -12.13 14.08
C MET A 99 7.53 -13.53 14.14
N GLU A 100 8.34 -14.56 14.37
CA GLU A 100 7.92 -15.95 14.45
C GLU A 100 6.86 -16.19 15.54
N ARG A 101 7.00 -15.54 16.70
CA ARG A 101 6.00 -15.58 17.78
C ARG A 101 4.62 -15.07 17.36
N THR A 102 4.52 -14.29 16.28
CA THR A 102 3.24 -13.81 15.75
C THR A 102 2.60 -14.75 14.71
N LEU A 103 3.34 -15.73 14.19
CA LEU A 103 2.87 -16.65 13.13
C LEU A 103 1.97 -17.78 13.69
N THR A 104 1.02 -17.40 14.54
CA THR A 104 0.14 -18.30 15.27
C THR A 104 -1.18 -17.59 15.62
N ASN A 105 -2.04 -18.28 16.36
CA ASN A 105 -3.33 -17.79 16.84
C ASN A 105 -4.24 -17.27 15.70
N TYR A 106 -4.16 -17.84 14.51
CA TYR A 106 -4.93 -17.38 13.36
C TYR A 106 -6.45 -17.43 13.55
N GLY A 107 -6.95 -18.25 14.47
CA GLY A 107 -8.38 -18.29 14.82
C GLY A 107 -8.94 -16.99 15.40
N MET A 108 -8.11 -16.05 15.86
CA MET A 108 -8.56 -14.71 16.28
C MET A 108 -8.30 -13.63 15.22
N ASN A 109 -7.59 -13.94 14.13
CA ASN A 109 -7.18 -12.96 13.13
C ASN A 109 -8.33 -12.69 12.14
N PRO A 110 -8.95 -11.50 12.13
CA PRO A 110 -10.15 -11.26 11.32
C PRO A 110 -9.93 -11.50 9.83
N LEU A 111 -8.76 -11.15 9.31
CA LEU A 111 -8.45 -11.37 7.89
C LEU A 111 -8.32 -12.87 7.59
N TYR A 112 -7.66 -13.63 8.47
CA TYR A 112 -7.55 -15.08 8.32
C TYR A 112 -8.92 -15.76 8.34
N ILE A 113 -9.81 -15.33 9.25
CA ILE A 113 -11.18 -15.84 9.35
C ILE A 113 -11.92 -15.60 8.03
N TYR A 114 -11.86 -14.37 7.51
CA TYR A 114 -12.48 -14.02 6.23
C TYR A 114 -11.92 -14.86 5.08
N LEU A 115 -10.60 -14.88 4.90
CA LEU A 115 -9.96 -15.60 3.79
C LEU A 115 -10.17 -17.11 3.89
N SER A 116 -10.21 -17.68 5.11
CA SER A 116 -10.56 -19.09 5.31
C SER A 116 -11.97 -19.41 4.84
N GLY A 117 -12.91 -18.47 4.98
CA GLY A 117 -14.26 -18.62 4.47
C GLY A 117 -14.35 -18.56 2.95
N VAL A 118 -13.42 -17.87 2.28
CA VAL A 118 -13.42 -17.73 0.81
C VAL A 118 -12.55 -18.78 0.10
N LEU A 119 -11.34 -19.02 0.61
CA LEU A 119 -10.32 -19.87 -0.02
C LEU A 119 -10.23 -21.27 0.63
N GLY A 120 -10.86 -21.45 1.79
CA GLY A 120 -10.65 -22.62 2.64
C GLY A 120 -9.51 -22.44 3.64
N LYS A 121 -9.62 -23.15 4.76
CA LYS A 121 -8.70 -23.02 5.91
C LYS A 121 -7.28 -23.50 5.59
N ASP A 122 -7.14 -24.62 4.90
CA ASP A 122 -5.83 -25.20 4.60
C ASP A 122 -5.04 -24.30 3.67
N GLU A 123 -5.68 -23.80 2.62
CA GLU A 123 -5.07 -22.89 1.66
C GLU A 123 -4.71 -21.54 2.30
N THR A 124 -5.61 -20.99 3.12
CA THR A 124 -5.32 -19.75 3.85
C THR A 124 -4.14 -19.93 4.80
N SER A 125 -4.04 -21.08 5.48
CA SER A 125 -2.90 -21.41 6.34
C SER A 125 -1.60 -21.49 5.54
N ARG A 126 -1.62 -22.18 4.39
CA ARG A 126 -0.47 -22.27 3.49
C ARG A 126 0.01 -20.88 3.05
N ILE A 127 -0.90 -20.01 2.64
CA ILE A 127 -0.59 -18.64 2.19
C ILE A 127 -0.06 -17.77 3.34
N PHE A 128 -0.69 -17.83 4.52
CA PHE A 128 -0.22 -17.07 5.69
C PHE A 128 1.17 -17.51 6.12
N GLN A 129 1.45 -18.81 6.10
CA GLN A 129 2.79 -19.34 6.38
C GLN A 129 3.80 -18.90 5.32
N LEU A 130 3.46 -19.04 4.03
CA LEU A 130 4.32 -18.64 2.91
C LEU A 130 4.77 -17.16 3.02
N TYR A 131 3.83 -16.26 3.32
CA TYR A 131 4.12 -14.83 3.42
C TYR A 131 4.52 -14.37 4.83
N HIS A 132 4.66 -15.29 5.79
CA HIS A 132 4.88 -14.98 7.20
C HIS A 132 3.89 -13.93 7.71
N VAL A 133 2.60 -14.11 7.48
CA VAL A 133 1.56 -13.20 7.99
C VAL A 133 1.35 -13.49 9.47
N GLY A 134 1.51 -12.45 10.30
CA GLY A 134 1.39 -12.54 11.74
C GLY A 134 0.02 -12.12 12.28
N THR A 135 -0.21 -12.45 13.56
CA THR A 135 -1.38 -12.04 14.34
C THR A 135 -0.91 -11.23 15.55
N SER A 136 -1.47 -10.02 15.72
CA SER A 136 -1.28 -9.18 16.89
C SER A 136 -2.52 -9.21 17.78
N LYS A 137 -2.33 -9.29 19.10
CA LYS A 137 -3.43 -9.11 20.07
C LYS A 137 -4.05 -7.72 20.00
N LYS A 138 -3.35 -6.76 19.40
CA LYS A 138 -3.84 -5.40 19.21
C LYS A 138 -5.15 -5.42 18.41
N TRP A 139 -6.11 -4.63 18.89
CA TRP A 139 -7.45 -4.49 18.30
C TRP A 139 -8.18 -5.83 18.09
N GLY A 140 -7.94 -6.81 18.95
CA GLY A 140 -8.66 -8.08 18.93
C GLY A 140 -8.22 -9.05 17.83
N GLY A 141 -6.94 -9.02 17.42
CA GLY A 141 -6.41 -9.97 16.44
C GLY A 141 -5.92 -9.36 15.13
N SER A 142 -5.57 -8.07 15.12
CA SER A 142 -5.12 -7.39 13.89
C SER A 142 -3.99 -8.15 13.17
N THR A 143 -4.04 -8.11 11.85
CA THR A 143 -3.07 -8.75 10.97
C THR A 143 -1.74 -7.99 10.99
N VAL A 144 -0.63 -8.71 10.99
CA VAL A 144 0.71 -8.13 10.84
C VAL A 144 1.29 -8.56 9.50
N TYR A 145 1.51 -7.61 8.60
CA TYR A 145 2.25 -7.82 7.37
C TYR A 145 3.72 -7.50 7.61
N TRP A 146 4.54 -8.54 7.70
CA TRP A 146 5.97 -8.39 7.91
C TRP A 146 6.67 -8.02 6.61
N GLN A 147 7.51 -6.97 6.67
CA GLN A 147 8.41 -6.59 5.59
C GLN A 147 9.75 -7.26 5.87
N ILE A 148 10.02 -8.34 5.13
CA ILE A 148 11.23 -9.16 5.25
C ILE A 148 11.97 -9.01 3.92
N ASP A 149 13.23 -8.60 3.98
CA ASP A 149 14.01 -8.42 2.75
C ASP A 149 14.44 -9.76 2.14
N TRP A 150 14.99 -9.69 0.93
CA TRP A 150 15.48 -10.89 0.22
C TRP A 150 16.60 -11.65 0.98
N GLN A 151 17.27 -11.02 1.95
CA GLN A 151 18.30 -11.66 2.78
C GLN A 151 17.71 -12.31 4.04
N GLY A 152 16.38 -12.24 4.24
CA GLY A 152 15.70 -12.80 5.40
C GLY A 152 15.71 -11.90 6.63
N ASN A 153 16.08 -10.62 6.50
CA ASN A 153 16.06 -9.69 7.63
C ASN A 153 14.70 -8.99 7.76
N VAL A 154 14.13 -8.97 8.97
CA VAL A 154 12.85 -8.30 9.24
C VAL A 154 13.07 -6.80 9.37
N ARG A 155 12.56 -6.02 8.41
CA ARG A 155 12.69 -4.56 8.37
C ARG A 155 11.66 -3.85 9.24
N THR A 156 10.43 -4.35 9.28
CA THR A 156 9.31 -3.84 10.09
C THR A 156 8.11 -4.77 9.96
N GLY A 157 7.02 -4.50 10.69
CA GLY A 157 5.71 -5.10 10.47
C GLY A 157 4.63 -4.04 10.45
N LYS A 158 3.72 -4.10 9.47
CA LYS A 158 2.54 -3.24 9.36
C LYS A 158 1.35 -3.93 10.01
N ILE A 159 0.80 -3.32 11.05
CA ILE A 159 -0.34 -3.85 11.81
C ILE A 159 -1.60 -3.23 11.24
N MET A 160 -2.58 -4.05 10.85
CA MET A 160 -3.80 -3.58 10.21
C MET A 160 -5.02 -4.39 10.69
N LEU A 161 -6.10 -3.68 11.03
CA LEU A 161 -7.36 -4.32 11.42
C LEU A 161 -8.30 -4.48 10.21
N TYR A 162 -8.87 -5.68 10.10
CA TYR A 162 -9.87 -6.04 9.11
C TYR A 162 -11.18 -6.42 9.77
N ASP A 163 -12.25 -6.34 9.01
CA ASP A 163 -13.54 -6.91 9.33
C ASP A 163 -13.57 -8.38 8.91
N SER A 164 -13.98 -9.27 9.82
CA SER A 164 -13.93 -10.73 9.58
C SER A 164 -15.01 -11.26 8.64
N LYS A 165 -16.05 -10.47 8.33
CA LYS A 165 -17.15 -10.87 7.45
C LYS A 165 -16.91 -10.41 6.02
N THR A 166 -16.42 -9.18 5.87
CA THR A 166 -16.26 -8.52 4.57
C THR A 166 -14.84 -8.55 4.04
N GLY A 167 -13.83 -8.77 4.91
CA GLY A 167 -12.42 -8.69 4.51
C GLY A 167 -11.95 -7.28 4.19
N HIS A 168 -12.78 -6.27 4.44
CA HIS A 168 -12.40 -4.87 4.28
C HIS A 168 -11.65 -4.36 5.51
N ARG A 169 -10.71 -3.45 5.28
CA ARG A 169 -10.00 -2.76 6.36
C ARG A 169 -10.98 -1.87 7.13
N ILE A 170 -10.90 -1.92 8.46
CA ILE A 170 -11.68 -1.03 9.32
C ILE A 170 -11.01 0.37 9.34
N LYS A 171 -11.75 1.38 8.86
CA LYS A 171 -11.29 2.78 8.76
C LYS A 171 -12.01 3.74 9.73
N GLU A 172 -13.08 3.27 10.38
CA GLU A 172 -13.93 4.05 11.30
C GLU A 172 -14.02 3.37 12.67
N PRO A 173 -14.12 4.13 13.78
CA PRO A 173 -14.15 5.61 13.88
C PRO A 173 -12.77 6.29 13.66
N ARG A 174 -11.73 5.50 13.40
CA ARG A 174 -10.38 5.97 13.05
C ARG A 174 -9.66 4.95 12.19
N SER A 175 -8.55 5.36 11.57
CA SER A 175 -7.65 4.42 10.91
C SER A 175 -7.01 3.45 11.91
N TYR A 176 -7.26 2.16 11.76
CA TYR A 176 -6.62 1.08 12.52
C TYR A 176 -5.40 0.54 11.77
N ILE A 177 -4.38 1.40 11.64
CA ILE A 177 -3.04 1.03 11.17
C ILE A 177 -2.01 1.43 12.21
N SER A 178 -1.03 0.58 12.43
CA SER A 178 0.19 0.92 13.15
C SER A 178 1.39 0.15 12.60
N TRP A 179 2.56 0.37 13.18
CA TRP A 179 3.79 -0.32 12.83
C TRP A 179 4.42 -0.93 14.08
N VAL A 180 4.98 -2.13 13.93
CA VAL A 180 5.58 -2.89 15.04
C VAL A 180 6.63 -2.08 15.78
N HIS A 181 7.55 -1.43 15.07
CA HIS A 181 8.62 -0.63 15.71
C HIS A 181 8.06 0.58 16.48
N THR A 182 6.92 1.14 16.06
CA THR A 182 6.20 2.19 16.79
C THR A 182 5.52 1.62 18.03
N GLU A 183 4.81 0.49 17.91
CA GLU A 183 4.09 -0.14 19.02
C GLU A 183 5.01 -0.65 20.12
N LEU A 184 6.21 -1.11 19.75
CA LEU A 184 7.22 -1.58 20.69
C LEU A 184 8.16 -0.46 21.16
N ASN A 185 7.91 0.79 20.76
CA ASN A 185 8.69 1.97 21.14
C ASN A 185 10.21 1.79 20.90
N PHE A 186 10.58 1.22 19.75
CA PHE A 186 11.99 1.04 19.39
C PHE A 186 12.67 2.41 19.26
N GLN A 187 13.73 2.63 20.03
CA GLN A 187 14.47 3.88 20.06
C GLN A 187 15.48 3.95 18.92
N ASN A 188 15.63 5.12 18.28
CA ASN A 188 16.55 5.34 17.17
C ASN A 188 16.43 4.30 16.03
N TYR A 189 15.20 3.86 15.73
CA TYR A 189 14.96 2.84 14.71
C TYR A 189 15.06 3.43 13.29
N HIS A 190 16.10 3.03 12.55
CA HIS A 190 16.33 3.46 11.19
C HIS A 190 15.61 2.53 10.21
N LEU A 191 14.35 2.86 9.92
CA LEU A 191 13.51 2.09 9.02
C LEU A 191 14.00 2.17 7.57
N LYS A 192 14.22 1.01 6.96
CA LYS A 192 14.34 0.83 5.51
C LYS A 192 13.27 -0.15 5.05
N GLN A 193 12.21 0.36 4.44
CA GLN A 193 11.13 -0.48 3.93
C GLN A 193 11.58 -1.29 2.72
N CYS A 194 11.04 -2.49 2.62
CA CYS A 194 11.19 -3.41 1.49
C CYS A 194 9.80 -3.85 1.01
N LEU A 195 9.71 -4.56 -0.11
CA LEU A 195 8.41 -5.04 -0.60
C LEU A 195 7.87 -6.13 0.34
N PHE A 196 6.55 -6.17 0.52
CA PHE A 196 5.93 -7.33 1.16
C PHE A 196 6.06 -8.55 0.24
N GLY A 197 6.47 -9.70 0.78
CA GLY A 197 6.76 -10.92 0.02
C GLY A 197 8.16 -10.96 -0.60
N GLU A 198 9.01 -9.95 -0.39
CA GLU A 198 10.34 -9.87 -0.99
C GLU A 198 11.24 -11.07 -0.63
N HIS A 199 11.09 -11.61 0.58
CA HIS A 199 11.80 -12.80 1.05
C HIS A 199 11.59 -14.04 0.17
N LEU A 200 10.48 -14.11 -0.58
CA LEU A 200 10.16 -15.24 -1.47
C LEU A 200 11.05 -15.30 -2.72
N LEU A 201 11.74 -14.21 -3.05
CA LEU A 201 12.55 -14.10 -4.27
C LEU A 201 13.79 -15.00 -4.23
N SER A 202 14.38 -15.17 -3.06
CA SER A 202 15.64 -15.92 -2.87
C SER A 202 15.48 -17.40 -3.18
N ASP A 203 14.33 -17.98 -2.81
CA ASP A 203 14.02 -19.39 -3.09
C ASP A 203 13.55 -19.62 -4.54
N ASN A 204 13.23 -18.55 -5.26
CA ASN A 204 12.60 -18.61 -6.58
C ASN A 204 13.30 -17.67 -7.57
N PRO A 205 14.54 -17.95 -8.02
CA PRO A 205 15.38 -17.00 -8.75
C PRO A 205 14.81 -16.56 -10.12
N ILE A 206 14.00 -17.42 -10.76
CA ILE A 206 13.52 -17.22 -12.14
C ILE A 206 12.02 -16.93 -12.25
N LYS A 207 11.25 -17.18 -11.18
CA LYS A 207 9.79 -17.09 -11.22
C LYS A 207 9.37 -15.63 -11.48
N PRO A 208 8.39 -15.38 -12.38
CA PRO A 208 7.93 -14.03 -12.69
C PRO A 208 7.31 -13.38 -11.46
N VAL A 209 7.40 -12.06 -11.40
CA VAL A 209 6.90 -11.26 -10.27
C VAL A 209 5.69 -10.46 -10.71
N ALA A 210 4.65 -10.44 -9.89
CA ALA A 210 3.54 -9.51 -10.01
C ALA A 210 3.52 -8.57 -8.80
N ILE A 211 3.31 -7.26 -9.02
CA ILE A 211 3.35 -6.24 -7.97
C ILE A 211 1.98 -5.57 -7.86
N VAL A 212 1.43 -5.53 -6.66
CA VAL A 212 0.14 -4.90 -6.30
C VAL A 212 0.33 -3.82 -5.24
N GLU A 213 -0.71 -3.00 -5.01
CA GLU A 213 -0.64 -1.96 -3.98
C GLU A 213 -0.71 -2.53 -2.56
N SER A 214 -1.65 -3.45 -2.32
CA SER A 214 -1.99 -3.90 -0.97
C SER A 214 -1.49 -5.31 -0.68
N GLU A 215 -1.08 -5.52 0.57
CA GLU A 215 -0.59 -6.82 1.04
C GLU A 215 -1.70 -7.89 0.97
N LYS A 216 -2.95 -7.53 1.27
CA LYS A 216 -4.12 -8.43 1.13
C LYS A 216 -4.25 -8.95 -0.29
N SER A 217 -4.09 -8.06 -1.28
CA SER A 217 -4.26 -8.41 -2.69
C SER A 217 -3.19 -9.40 -3.15
N ALA A 218 -1.96 -9.28 -2.64
CA ALA A 218 -0.89 -10.24 -2.92
C ALA A 218 -1.22 -11.64 -2.35
N LEU A 219 -1.79 -11.72 -1.15
CA LEU A 219 -2.21 -12.99 -0.55
C LEU A 219 -3.30 -13.67 -1.38
N VAL A 220 -4.34 -12.92 -1.76
CA VAL A 220 -5.46 -13.44 -2.57
C VAL A 220 -4.96 -13.88 -3.95
N ALA A 221 -4.19 -13.04 -4.63
CA ALA A 221 -3.70 -13.34 -5.97
C ALA A 221 -2.74 -14.54 -6.00
N THR A 222 -2.03 -14.82 -4.90
CA THR A 222 -1.20 -16.03 -4.78
C THR A 222 -2.02 -17.32 -4.96
N HIS A 223 -3.28 -17.34 -4.52
CA HIS A 223 -4.16 -18.49 -4.70
C HIS A 223 -4.55 -18.68 -6.17
N TYR A 224 -5.04 -17.62 -6.80
CA TYR A 224 -5.64 -17.68 -8.14
C TYR A 224 -4.62 -17.68 -9.28
N MET A 225 -3.43 -17.11 -9.04
CA MET A 225 -2.36 -16.95 -10.01
C MET A 225 -1.02 -17.40 -9.40
N PRO A 226 -0.88 -18.71 -9.09
CA PRO A 226 0.29 -19.26 -8.40
C PRO A 226 1.57 -19.27 -9.24
N GLU A 227 1.50 -18.97 -10.54
CA GLU A 227 2.63 -18.85 -11.45
C GLU A 227 3.51 -17.62 -11.15
N PHE A 228 2.98 -16.62 -10.45
CA PHE A 228 3.71 -15.42 -10.02
C PHE A 228 4.18 -15.50 -8.56
N ILE A 229 5.23 -14.74 -8.25
CA ILE A 229 5.48 -14.27 -6.89
C ILE A 229 4.76 -12.93 -6.75
N TRP A 230 3.85 -12.82 -5.79
CA TRP A 230 3.09 -11.60 -5.58
C TRP A 230 3.76 -10.73 -4.53
N LEU A 231 4.18 -9.54 -4.93
CA LEU A 231 4.77 -8.54 -4.04
C LEU A 231 3.78 -7.39 -3.83
N ALA A 232 3.83 -6.75 -2.66
CA ALA A 232 3.05 -5.55 -2.43
C ALA A 232 3.90 -4.36 -1.99
N THR A 233 3.54 -3.18 -2.51
CA THR A 233 4.22 -1.91 -2.20
C THR A 233 3.82 -1.35 -0.84
N GLY A 234 2.67 -1.76 -0.31
CA GLY A 234 2.08 -1.27 0.93
C GLY A 234 1.26 0.00 0.77
N GLY A 235 0.93 0.37 -0.48
CA GLY A 235 0.09 1.49 -0.90
C GLY A 235 0.53 2.07 -2.26
N MET A 236 -0.32 2.91 -2.87
CA MET A 236 -0.11 3.51 -4.20
C MET A 236 1.28 4.12 -4.46
N HIS A 237 1.89 4.74 -3.44
CA HIS A 237 3.22 5.35 -3.53
C HIS A 237 4.30 4.57 -2.78
N GLY A 238 3.97 3.38 -2.28
CA GLY A 238 4.88 2.56 -1.49
C GLY A 238 6.05 2.02 -2.32
N CYS A 239 7.21 1.90 -1.69
CA CYS A 239 8.37 1.07 -2.09
C CYS A 239 8.92 1.17 -3.54
N PHE A 240 8.50 2.13 -4.36
CA PHE A 240 9.15 2.41 -5.66
C PHE A 240 10.42 3.24 -5.49
N LYS A 241 11.44 2.66 -4.87
CA LYS A 241 12.78 3.27 -4.73
C LYS A 241 13.81 2.48 -5.54
N PRO A 242 14.84 3.14 -6.11
CA PRO A 242 15.83 2.44 -6.93
C PRO A 242 16.50 1.26 -6.22
N ASP A 243 16.83 1.42 -4.94
CA ASP A 243 17.44 0.37 -4.13
C ASP A 243 16.47 -0.80 -3.86
N VAL A 244 15.20 -0.50 -3.61
CA VAL A 244 14.16 -1.54 -3.43
C VAL A 244 13.85 -2.27 -4.73
N ILE A 245 13.88 -1.60 -5.89
CA ILE A 245 13.57 -2.26 -7.17
C ILE A 245 14.77 -3.07 -7.71
N SER A 246 15.99 -2.71 -7.31
CA SER A 246 17.22 -3.39 -7.76
C SER A 246 17.23 -4.91 -7.51
N ILE A 247 16.49 -5.37 -6.51
CA ILE A 247 16.30 -6.80 -6.17
C ILE A 247 15.55 -7.59 -7.25
N LEU A 248 14.83 -6.90 -8.16
CA LEU A 248 14.08 -7.50 -9.27
C LEU A 248 14.94 -7.64 -10.55
N LYS A 249 16.26 -7.42 -10.45
CA LYS A 249 17.16 -7.42 -11.60
C LYS A 249 17.02 -8.68 -12.46
N GLY A 250 16.83 -8.47 -13.76
CA GLY A 250 16.72 -9.54 -14.76
C GLY A 250 15.41 -10.33 -14.75
N ARG A 251 14.44 -9.99 -13.89
CA ARG A 251 13.16 -10.71 -13.82
C ARG A 251 12.08 -10.09 -14.71
N PRO A 252 11.15 -10.91 -15.24
CA PRO A 252 9.92 -10.39 -15.81
C PRO A 252 8.98 -9.95 -14.68
N VAL A 253 8.48 -8.71 -14.78
CA VAL A 253 7.62 -8.06 -13.80
C VAL A 253 6.30 -7.64 -14.44
N MET A 254 5.20 -7.99 -13.80
CA MET A 254 3.86 -7.48 -14.09
C MET A 254 3.45 -6.50 -12.99
N LEU A 255 3.02 -5.30 -13.37
CA LEU A 255 2.47 -4.29 -12.49
C LEU A 255 0.94 -4.37 -12.53
N CYS A 256 0.32 -4.49 -11.36
CA CYS A 256 -1.13 -4.60 -11.19
C CYS A 256 -1.62 -3.45 -10.28
N PRO A 257 -1.70 -2.21 -10.80
CA PRO A 257 -2.22 -1.07 -10.03
C PRO A 257 -3.70 -1.25 -9.69
N ASP A 258 -4.16 -0.62 -8.60
CA ASP A 258 -5.59 -0.53 -8.31
C ASP A 258 -6.28 0.37 -9.36
N LEU A 259 -7.61 0.23 -9.50
CA LEU A 259 -8.38 1.07 -10.43
C LEU A 259 -8.16 2.57 -10.13
N GLY A 260 -7.78 3.32 -11.15
CA GLY A 260 -7.46 4.75 -11.04
C GLY A 260 -6.01 5.08 -10.65
N ALA A 261 -5.16 4.08 -10.37
CA ALA A 261 -3.73 4.28 -10.11
C ALA A 261 -2.83 4.00 -11.33
N LYS A 262 -3.42 3.59 -12.46
CA LYS A 262 -2.70 3.20 -13.69
C LYS A 262 -1.70 4.27 -14.15
N GLU A 263 -2.14 5.51 -14.29
CA GLU A 263 -1.28 6.61 -14.75
C GLU A 263 -0.10 6.83 -13.80
N VAL A 264 -0.35 6.80 -12.49
CA VAL A 264 0.67 6.94 -11.45
C VAL A 264 1.73 5.85 -11.59
N TRP A 265 1.31 4.60 -11.76
CA TRP A 265 2.21 3.46 -11.89
C TRP A 265 2.95 3.43 -13.24
N GLN A 266 2.32 3.94 -14.30
CA GLN A 266 2.97 4.12 -15.60
C GLN A 266 4.19 5.06 -15.47
N THR A 267 4.13 6.10 -14.63
CA THR A 267 5.30 6.96 -14.36
C THR A 267 6.45 6.23 -13.66
N LYS A 268 6.19 5.07 -13.02
CA LYS A 268 7.20 4.25 -12.34
C LYS A 268 7.85 3.20 -13.25
N MET A 269 7.24 2.91 -14.40
CA MET A 269 7.76 1.90 -15.33
C MET A 269 9.20 2.15 -15.79
N PRO A 270 9.67 3.37 -16.11
CA PRO A 270 11.05 3.59 -16.54
C PRO A 270 12.09 3.10 -15.52
N LEU A 271 11.80 3.27 -14.23
CA LEU A 271 12.67 2.79 -13.14
C LEU A 271 12.79 1.26 -13.17
N LEU A 272 11.67 0.55 -13.35
CA LEU A 272 11.65 -0.91 -13.43
C LEU A 272 12.30 -1.42 -14.72
N THR A 273 12.01 -0.80 -15.87
CA THR A 273 12.54 -1.22 -17.18
C THR A 273 14.07 -1.13 -17.24
N SER A 274 14.69 -0.24 -16.46
CA SER A 274 16.15 -0.17 -16.34
C SER A 274 16.80 -1.35 -15.59
N VAL A 275 16.01 -2.15 -14.87
CA VAL A 275 16.49 -3.21 -13.97
C VAL A 275 15.96 -4.59 -14.39
N CYS A 276 14.69 -4.66 -14.76
CA CYS A 276 13.94 -5.88 -15.03
C CYS A 276 14.15 -6.32 -16.50
N SER A 277 14.04 -7.62 -16.79
CA SER A 277 14.16 -8.12 -18.17
C SER A 277 12.93 -7.80 -19.02
N LYS A 278 11.76 -7.68 -18.38
CA LYS A 278 10.49 -7.27 -19.00
C LYS A 278 9.62 -6.61 -17.94
N VAL A 279 8.92 -5.54 -18.31
CA VAL A 279 7.92 -4.88 -17.44
C VAL A 279 6.64 -4.73 -18.23
N VAL A 280 5.54 -5.23 -17.69
CA VAL A 280 4.20 -5.10 -18.27
C VAL A 280 3.28 -4.43 -17.26
N LEU A 281 2.46 -3.49 -17.70
CA LEU A 281 1.37 -2.93 -16.91
C LEU A 281 0.11 -3.72 -17.24
N SER A 282 -0.53 -4.31 -16.23
CA SER A 282 -1.78 -5.05 -16.41
C SER A 282 -2.93 -4.08 -16.62
N ASP A 283 -3.59 -4.23 -17.76
CA ASP A 283 -4.77 -3.44 -18.15
C ASP A 283 -6.08 -4.17 -17.88
N SER A 284 -6.01 -5.43 -17.42
CA SER A 284 -7.18 -6.30 -17.27
C SER A 284 -8.23 -5.72 -16.32
N LEU A 285 -7.81 -5.04 -15.24
CA LEU A 285 -8.74 -4.41 -14.31
C LEU A 285 -9.46 -3.23 -14.96
N GLU A 286 -8.72 -2.32 -15.60
CA GLU A 286 -9.29 -1.12 -16.24
C GLU A 286 -10.23 -1.46 -17.40
N GLN A 287 -9.93 -2.53 -18.16
CA GLN A 287 -10.75 -2.98 -19.28
C GLN A 287 -12.02 -3.70 -18.83
N CYS A 288 -11.98 -4.46 -17.73
CA CYS A 288 -13.12 -5.22 -17.22
C CYS A 288 -14.00 -4.45 -16.23
N ALA A 289 -13.53 -3.30 -15.71
CA ALA A 289 -14.27 -2.54 -14.72
C ALA A 289 -15.49 -1.79 -15.29
N THR A 290 -16.62 -1.88 -14.60
CA THR A 290 -17.77 -0.99 -14.80
C THR A 290 -17.48 0.40 -14.20
N ASP A 291 -18.25 1.42 -14.60
CA ASP A 291 -18.07 2.79 -14.06
C ASP A 291 -18.29 2.86 -12.54
N GLU A 292 -19.15 2.02 -11.99
CA GLU A 292 -19.33 1.92 -10.53
C GLU A 292 -18.13 1.28 -9.85
N GLN A 293 -17.54 0.24 -10.44
CA GLN A 293 -16.32 -0.40 -9.93
C GLN A 293 -15.13 0.57 -9.98
N ARG A 294 -15.00 1.37 -11.06
CA ARG A 294 -14.01 2.45 -11.14
C ARG A 294 -14.18 3.49 -10.05
N LYS A 295 -15.41 3.95 -9.78
CA LYS A 295 -15.70 4.90 -8.70
C LYS A 295 -15.35 4.34 -7.31
N LYS A 296 -15.45 3.02 -7.12
CA LYS A 296 -15.10 2.34 -5.87
C LYS A 296 -13.60 2.08 -5.72
N GLY A 297 -12.82 2.17 -6.81
CA GLY A 297 -11.36 1.95 -6.79
C GLY A 297 -11.00 0.51 -6.41
N LEU A 298 -11.65 -0.46 -7.06
CA LEU A 298 -11.42 -1.89 -6.76
C LEU A 298 -9.99 -2.33 -7.10
N ASP A 299 -9.50 -3.30 -6.34
CA ASP A 299 -8.20 -3.93 -6.55
C ASP A 299 -8.34 -5.31 -7.24
N ILE A 300 -7.21 -5.92 -7.64
CA ILE A 300 -7.23 -7.27 -8.26
C ILE A 300 -7.86 -8.33 -7.35
N ALA A 301 -7.74 -8.18 -6.02
CA ALA A 301 -8.31 -9.13 -5.07
C ALA A 301 -9.83 -9.09 -5.15
N ASP A 302 -10.42 -7.90 -5.23
CA ASP A 302 -11.86 -7.73 -5.33
C ASP A 302 -12.40 -8.42 -6.59
N PHE A 303 -11.71 -8.31 -7.73
CA PHE A 303 -12.10 -9.03 -8.96
C PHE A 303 -11.91 -10.55 -8.86
N LEU A 304 -10.85 -11.02 -8.22
CA LEU A 304 -10.59 -12.45 -8.03
C LEU A 304 -11.56 -13.11 -7.04
N LEU A 305 -12.03 -12.34 -6.05
CA LEU A 305 -12.98 -12.80 -5.02
C LEU A 305 -14.44 -12.59 -5.43
N MET A 306 -14.71 -11.84 -6.52
CA MET A 306 -16.06 -11.76 -7.07
C MET A 306 -16.51 -13.16 -7.45
N LYS A 307 -17.58 -13.63 -6.81
CA LYS A 307 -18.37 -14.72 -7.37
C LYS A 307 -18.91 -14.20 -8.69
N ASP A 308 -18.68 -14.94 -9.78
CA ASP A 308 -19.27 -14.60 -11.06
C ASP A 308 -20.79 -14.51 -10.84
N THR A 309 -21.36 -13.31 -11.01
CA THR A 309 -22.82 -13.17 -10.98
C THR A 309 -23.39 -13.94 -12.18
N PRO A 310 -24.65 -14.38 -12.14
CA PRO A 310 -25.27 -15.03 -13.30
C PRO A 310 -25.10 -14.22 -14.60
N GLN A 311 -25.07 -12.87 -14.50
CA GLN A 311 -24.82 -11.97 -15.63
C GLN A 311 -23.39 -12.09 -16.15
N ILE A 312 -22.39 -12.13 -15.26
CA ILE A 312 -20.97 -12.30 -15.63
C ILE A 312 -20.73 -13.68 -16.23
N ILE A 313 -21.33 -14.74 -15.66
CA ILE A 313 -21.29 -16.09 -16.22
C ILE A 313 -21.87 -16.08 -17.64
N LEU A 314 -23.05 -15.50 -17.81
CA LEU A 314 -23.72 -15.41 -19.10
C LEU A 314 -22.88 -14.65 -20.14
N SER A 315 -22.31 -13.49 -19.78
CA SER A 315 -21.42 -12.74 -20.68
C SER A 315 -20.19 -13.53 -21.10
N LYS A 316 -19.55 -14.27 -20.18
CA LYS A 316 -18.43 -15.18 -20.51
C LYS A 316 -18.87 -16.32 -21.44
N MET A 317 -20.08 -16.86 -21.26
CA MET A 317 -20.64 -17.89 -22.14
C MET A 317 -20.90 -17.35 -23.55
N ILE A 318 -21.45 -16.14 -23.67
CA ILE A 318 -21.67 -15.45 -24.95
C ILE A 318 -20.34 -15.17 -25.65
N GLN A 319 -19.32 -14.71 -24.92
CA GLN A 319 -18.00 -14.46 -25.51
C GLN A 319 -17.38 -15.75 -26.10
N ARG A 320 -17.57 -16.88 -25.42
CA ARG A 320 -17.10 -18.19 -25.90
C ARG A 320 -17.93 -18.73 -27.06
N ASN A 321 -19.23 -18.43 -27.08
CA ASN A 321 -20.15 -18.84 -28.13
C ASN A 321 -21.13 -17.71 -28.46
N PRO A 322 -20.85 -16.87 -29.47
CA PRO A 322 -21.72 -15.75 -29.83
C PRO A 322 -23.14 -16.15 -30.22
N ALA A 323 -23.36 -17.40 -30.67
CA ALA A 323 -24.71 -17.91 -30.99
C ALA A 323 -25.63 -17.95 -29.76
N LEU A 324 -25.07 -17.94 -28.55
CA LEU A 324 -25.85 -17.87 -27.31
C LEU A 324 -26.64 -16.55 -27.22
N GLN A 325 -26.08 -15.43 -27.70
CA GLN A 325 -26.78 -14.15 -27.76
C GLN A 325 -27.96 -14.22 -28.73
N MET A 326 -27.76 -14.82 -29.91
CA MET A 326 -28.83 -15.01 -30.89
C MET A 326 -29.99 -15.83 -30.32
N LEU A 327 -29.69 -16.88 -29.55
CA LEU A 327 -30.71 -17.71 -28.89
C LEU A 327 -31.47 -16.94 -27.81
N ILE A 328 -30.77 -16.11 -27.02
CA ILE A 328 -31.39 -15.25 -26.01
C ILE A 328 -32.36 -14.26 -26.67
N ASP A 329 -31.94 -13.64 -27.77
CA ASP A 329 -32.73 -12.62 -28.47
C ASP A 329 -33.95 -13.25 -29.17
N GLU A 330 -33.77 -14.36 -29.89
CA GLU A 330 -34.84 -15.04 -30.64
C GLU A 330 -35.89 -15.70 -29.72
N LEU A 331 -35.43 -16.33 -28.64
CA LEU A 331 -36.31 -17.01 -27.69
C LEU A 331 -36.78 -16.10 -26.56
N LYS A 332 -36.34 -14.83 -26.54
CA LYS A 332 -36.65 -13.82 -25.51
C LYS A 332 -36.39 -14.33 -24.09
N LEU A 333 -35.22 -14.94 -23.90
CA LEU A 333 -34.83 -15.53 -22.63
C LEU A 333 -34.43 -14.44 -21.63
N GLU A 334 -34.88 -14.59 -20.40
CA GLU A 334 -34.50 -13.70 -19.29
C GLU A 334 -33.61 -14.46 -18.31
N LEU A 335 -32.62 -13.76 -17.78
CA LEU A 335 -31.73 -14.31 -16.77
C LEU A 335 -32.44 -14.29 -15.41
N VAL A 336 -32.67 -15.47 -14.84
CA VAL A 336 -33.30 -15.65 -13.53
C VAL A 336 -32.28 -16.04 -12.46
N ASP A 337 -32.44 -15.51 -11.24
CA ASP A 337 -31.60 -15.87 -10.10
C ASP A 337 -32.00 -17.24 -9.54
N VAL A 338 -31.00 -18.02 -9.11
CA VAL A 338 -31.19 -19.39 -8.57
C VAL A 338 -31.98 -19.38 -7.26
N GLU A 339 -32.11 -18.23 -6.59
CA GLU A 339 -32.93 -18.08 -5.37
C GLU A 339 -34.44 -17.93 -5.63
N GLN A 340 -34.87 -17.84 -6.90
CA GLN A 340 -36.28 -17.75 -7.29
C GLN A 340 -36.88 -19.07 -7.84
N MET A 341 -36.14 -20.17 -7.78
CA MET A 341 -36.61 -21.53 -8.08
C MET A 341 -36.65 -22.37 -6.81
#